data_AF-A0A945GIK9-F1
#
_entry.id   AF-A0A945GIK9-F1
#
_cell.length_a   1.000
_cell.length_b   1.000
_cell.length_c   1.000
_cell.angle_alpha   90.00
_cell.angle_beta   90.00
_cell.angle_gamma   90.00
#
_symmetry.space_group_name_H-M   'P 1'
#
loop_
_entity.id
_entity.type
_entity.pdbx_description
1 polymer ?
#
loop_
_entity_poly.entity_id
_entity_poly.type
_entity_poly.pdbx_seq_one_letter_code
_entity_poly.pdbx_strand_id
1 'polypeptide(L)'
;MQELRIEEKYPLQETWERTREAIGLEDRPEPTGLTRETYLDAAERIVRALASWLDGDGIIVDPFSKEEFYAENRSGRKLLVHAQTRFLGGLGHLIAAGRCLDLVETCIQIYEERLLHLDQVQLAPEFWVKEMVYAHAALRDRVSEERRQRWEEAWRNHDPWTSYVAAKEGVVGNYNLAVFALAGEFFKQRYGLGGDGGIVGGAIRYLARDFTPWGMYRDPSDPMTYDLVVKQQLDMIRHRGYAGEHAGWIDEICRRGAISSLLMQSSTGQMPFGGR
;
A
#
# COMPACT_ATOMS: atom_id res chain seq x y z
N MET A 1 -12.55 -10.12 22.24
CA MET A 1 -11.88 -10.79 21.10
C MET A 1 -10.47 -11.17 21.53
N GLN A 2 -9.91 -12.25 20.99
CA GLN A 2 -8.65 -12.82 21.44
C GLN A 2 -7.47 -12.20 20.69
N GLU A 3 -6.43 -11.81 21.42
CA GLU A 3 -5.15 -11.34 20.88
C GLU A 3 -4.48 -12.46 20.07
N LEU A 4 -3.97 -12.13 18.89
CA LEU A 4 -3.14 -13.06 18.12
C LEU A 4 -1.77 -13.18 18.78
N ARG A 5 -1.32 -14.41 19.00
CA ARG A 5 0.00 -14.72 19.57
C ARG A 5 0.68 -15.78 18.74
N ILE A 6 2.00 -15.69 18.64
CA ILE A 6 2.83 -16.74 18.05
C ILE A 6 3.62 -17.36 19.20
N GLU A 7 3.26 -18.57 19.58
CA GLU A 7 3.86 -19.27 20.73
C GLU A 7 5.03 -20.16 20.29
N GLU A 8 5.04 -20.61 19.03
CA GLU A 8 6.09 -21.46 18.49
C GLU A 8 7.37 -20.68 18.23
N LYS A 9 8.52 -21.31 18.49
CA LYS A 9 9.83 -20.77 18.07
C LYS A 9 9.87 -20.65 16.54
N TYR A 10 10.53 -19.61 16.03
CA TYR A 10 10.74 -19.45 14.58
C TYR A 10 11.51 -20.66 14.01
N PRO A 11 10.95 -21.40 13.03
CA PRO A 11 11.56 -22.65 12.56
C PRO A 11 12.95 -22.51 11.94
N LEU A 12 13.26 -21.33 11.36
CA LEU A 12 14.57 -21.09 10.74
C LEU A 12 15.52 -20.29 11.64
N GLN A 13 15.25 -20.21 12.94
CA GLN A 13 16.09 -19.45 13.87
C GLN A 13 17.54 -19.93 13.87
N GLU A 14 17.77 -21.25 13.99
CA GLU A 14 19.12 -21.82 13.99
C GLU A 14 19.83 -21.65 12.63
N THR A 15 19.08 -21.85 11.53
CA THR A 15 19.61 -21.60 10.18
C THR A 15 20.03 -20.15 10.01
N TRP A 16 19.21 -19.20 10.45
CA TRP A 16 19.54 -17.78 10.42
C TRP A 16 20.78 -17.45 11.24
N GLU A 17 20.86 -17.94 12.49
CA GLU A 17 22.01 -17.72 13.37
C GLU A 17 23.31 -18.23 12.75
N ARG A 18 23.29 -19.45 12.20
CA ARG A 18 24.44 -20.06 11.52
C ARG A 18 24.83 -19.29 10.26
N THR A 19 23.86 -18.88 9.44
CA THR A 19 24.13 -18.10 8.23
C THR A 19 24.74 -16.75 8.58
N ARG A 20 24.18 -16.06 9.59
CA ARG A 20 24.66 -14.77 10.08
C ARG A 20 26.12 -14.86 10.55
N GLU A 21 26.45 -15.90 11.31
CA GLU A 21 27.82 -16.17 11.76
C GLU A 21 28.76 -16.46 10.58
N ALA A 22 28.35 -17.32 9.65
CA ALA A 22 29.16 -17.73 8.52
C ALA A 22 29.52 -16.58 7.56
N ILE A 23 28.63 -15.61 7.38
CA ILE A 23 28.88 -14.43 6.54
C ILE A 23 29.53 -13.27 7.32
N GLY A 24 29.77 -13.44 8.63
CA GLY A 24 30.31 -12.39 9.49
C GLY A 24 29.41 -11.15 9.54
N LEU A 25 28.08 -11.33 9.48
CA LEU A 25 27.17 -10.18 9.53
C LEU A 25 27.20 -9.58 10.94
N GLU A 26 27.81 -8.40 11.05
CA GLU A 26 27.86 -7.63 12.29
C GLU A 26 26.46 -7.15 12.71
N ASP A 27 26.29 -6.86 14.01
CA ASP A 27 25.03 -6.33 14.55
C ASP A 27 24.63 -4.96 13.95
N ARG A 28 25.56 -4.30 13.24
CA ARG A 28 25.33 -3.05 12.51
C ARG A 28 25.90 -3.17 11.09
N PRO A 29 25.09 -3.56 10.10
CA PRO A 29 25.56 -3.57 8.71
C PRO A 29 25.99 -2.17 8.28
N GLU A 30 27.04 -2.09 7.46
CA GLU A 30 27.45 -0.83 6.86
C GLU A 30 26.32 -0.26 5.98
N PRO A 31 26.06 1.06 6.05
CA PRO A 31 25.09 1.69 5.16
C PRO A 31 25.47 1.46 3.69
N THR A 32 24.49 1.13 2.86
CA THR A 32 24.69 0.93 1.40
C THR A 32 25.12 2.19 0.64
N GLY A 33 25.20 3.34 1.33
CA GLY A 33 25.39 4.66 0.72
C GLY A 33 24.14 5.18 0.00
N LEU A 34 23.07 4.39 -0.11
CA LEU A 34 21.79 4.84 -0.64
C LEU A 34 21.15 5.80 0.38
N THR A 35 20.74 6.97 -0.11
CA THR A 35 20.13 8.00 0.71
C THR A 35 18.68 8.21 0.32
N ARG A 36 17.95 8.98 1.12
CA ARG A 36 16.61 9.47 0.77
C ARG A 36 16.58 10.08 -0.63
N GLU A 37 17.59 10.87 -1.00
CA GLU A 37 17.66 11.51 -2.31
C GLU A 37 17.80 10.49 -3.45
N THR A 38 18.51 9.39 -3.24
CA THR A 38 18.61 8.31 -4.22
C THR A 38 17.23 7.71 -4.54
N TYR A 39 16.39 7.50 -3.52
CA TYR A 39 15.02 7.01 -3.71
C TYR A 39 14.13 8.07 -4.36
N LEU A 40 14.28 9.35 -4.00
CA LEU A 40 13.52 10.44 -4.62
C LEU A 40 13.88 10.64 -6.09
N ASP A 41 15.15 10.53 -6.46
CA ASP A 41 15.59 10.60 -7.86
C ASP A 41 15.00 9.47 -8.70
N ALA A 42 14.97 8.25 -8.15
CA ALA A 42 14.34 7.11 -8.81
C ALA A 42 12.82 7.31 -8.97
N ALA A 43 12.14 7.73 -7.91
CA ALA A 43 10.70 8.00 -7.94
C ALA A 43 10.35 9.13 -8.92
N GLU A 44 11.12 10.23 -8.93
CA GLU A 44 10.92 11.37 -9.82
C GLU A 44 11.05 10.97 -11.29
N ARG A 45 12.03 10.13 -11.64
CA ARG A 45 12.15 9.61 -13.01
C ARG A 45 10.92 8.83 -13.45
N ILE A 46 10.39 7.97 -12.58
CA ILE A 46 9.18 7.17 -12.87
C ILE A 46 7.96 8.08 -13.02
N VAL A 47 7.77 9.01 -12.08
CA VAL A 47 6.64 9.96 -12.12
C VAL A 47 6.72 10.84 -13.36
N ARG A 48 7.89 11.38 -13.72
CA ARG A 48 8.03 12.19 -14.94
C ARG A 48 7.80 11.39 -16.22
N ALA A 49 8.22 10.12 -16.26
CA ALA A 49 7.91 9.24 -17.39
C ALA A 49 6.39 9.04 -17.54
N LEU A 50 5.68 8.74 -16.46
CA LEU A 50 4.22 8.58 -16.47
C LEU A 50 3.48 9.89 -16.75
N ALA A 51 4.01 11.03 -16.30
CA ALA A 51 3.44 12.34 -16.60
C ALA A 51 3.42 12.64 -18.10
N SER A 52 4.36 12.08 -18.88
CA SER A 52 4.37 12.22 -20.34
C SER A 52 3.22 11.46 -21.04
N TRP A 53 2.53 10.57 -20.32
CA TRP A 53 1.39 9.79 -20.81
C TRP A 53 0.04 10.33 -20.33
N LEU A 54 0.05 11.48 -19.64
CA LEU A 54 -1.17 12.16 -19.25
C LEU A 54 -1.82 12.83 -20.46
N ASP A 55 -3.12 12.63 -20.63
CA ASP A 55 -3.92 13.45 -21.53
C ASP A 55 -4.29 14.81 -20.90
N GLY A 56 -5.06 15.63 -21.64
CA GLY A 56 -5.51 16.94 -21.18
C GLY A 56 -6.45 16.91 -19.97
N ASP A 57 -7.02 15.75 -19.63
CA ASP A 57 -7.88 15.53 -18.47
C ASP A 57 -7.12 14.93 -17.28
N GLY A 58 -5.78 14.76 -17.39
CA GLY A 58 -4.93 14.20 -16.34
C GLY A 58 -5.02 12.68 -16.23
N ILE A 59 -5.43 11.99 -17.30
CA ILE A 59 -5.57 10.54 -17.34
C ILE A 59 -4.33 9.92 -17.94
N ILE A 60 -3.77 8.90 -17.28
CA ILE A 60 -2.68 8.13 -17.85
C ILE A 60 -3.27 7.24 -18.94
N VAL A 61 -2.89 7.52 -20.19
CA VAL A 61 -3.28 6.70 -21.35
C VAL A 61 -2.15 5.73 -21.66
N ASP A 62 -2.44 4.43 -21.70
CA ASP A 62 -1.44 3.43 -22.12
C ASP A 62 -1.03 3.71 -23.58
N PRO A 63 0.25 4.01 -23.85
CA PRO A 63 0.71 4.37 -25.19
C PRO A 63 0.69 3.21 -26.18
N PHE A 64 0.57 1.95 -25.71
CA PHE A 64 0.64 0.76 -26.54
C PHE A 64 -0.73 0.14 -26.84
N SER A 65 -1.51 -0.17 -25.80
CA SER A 65 -2.78 -0.90 -25.97
C SER A 65 -3.89 -0.03 -26.54
N LYS A 66 -3.90 1.28 -26.22
CA LYS A 66 -5.01 2.21 -26.52
C LYS A 66 -6.40 1.70 -26.07
N GLU A 67 -6.46 0.63 -25.27
CA GLU A 67 -7.67 -0.03 -24.78
C GLU A 67 -7.55 -0.27 -23.28
N GLU A 68 -8.60 0.09 -22.54
CA GLU A 68 -8.54 0.22 -21.09
C GLU A 68 -9.48 -0.74 -20.35
N PHE A 69 -8.93 -1.34 -19.30
CA PHE A 69 -9.57 -2.25 -18.34
C PHE A 69 -10.33 -1.52 -17.21
N TYR A 70 -11.23 -0.55 -17.46
CA TYR A 70 -11.55 0.39 -16.37
C TYR A 70 -12.88 1.20 -16.36
N ALA A 71 -13.11 1.83 -15.19
CA ALA A 71 -14.14 2.81 -14.79
C ALA A 71 -14.30 4.01 -15.74
N GLU A 72 -15.53 4.50 -15.91
CA GLU A 72 -15.79 5.73 -16.66
C GLU A 72 -15.51 6.99 -15.81
N ASN A 73 -14.76 7.95 -16.37
CA ASN A 73 -14.54 9.27 -15.79
C ASN A 73 -15.77 10.19 -16.00
N ARG A 74 -15.67 11.45 -15.56
CA ARG A 74 -16.71 12.48 -15.79
C ARG A 74 -17.06 12.72 -17.27
N SER A 75 -16.15 12.41 -18.20
CA SER A 75 -16.34 12.54 -19.65
C SER A 75 -16.73 11.22 -20.34
N GLY A 76 -17.06 10.17 -19.58
CA GLY A 76 -17.49 8.86 -20.11
C GLY A 76 -16.35 7.98 -20.65
N ARG A 77 -15.09 8.30 -20.34
CA ARG A 77 -13.90 7.53 -20.77
C ARG A 77 -13.47 6.53 -19.71
N LYS A 78 -13.12 5.32 -20.15
CA LYS A 78 -12.48 4.30 -19.31
C LYS A 78 -11.14 4.84 -18.79
N LEU A 79 -10.78 4.55 -17.53
CA LEU A 79 -9.66 5.15 -16.79
C LEU A 79 -8.69 4.13 -16.19
N LEU A 80 -7.40 4.07 -16.48
CA LEU A 80 -6.46 3.19 -15.73
C LEU A 80 -6.39 3.46 -14.20
N VAL A 81 -7.39 3.03 -13.42
CA VAL A 81 -7.69 3.42 -12.03
C VAL A 81 -6.50 3.10 -11.13
N HIS A 82 -5.87 1.93 -11.32
CA HIS A 82 -4.73 1.53 -10.51
C HIS A 82 -3.44 2.25 -10.93
N ALA A 83 -3.16 2.41 -12.22
CA ALA A 83 -1.95 3.12 -12.66
C ALA A 83 -1.99 4.60 -12.27
N GLN A 84 -3.13 5.27 -12.50
CA GLN A 84 -3.33 6.67 -12.17
C GLN A 84 -3.24 6.93 -10.66
N THR A 85 -3.77 6.05 -9.83
CA THR A 85 -3.69 6.21 -8.37
C THR A 85 -2.30 5.89 -7.81
N ARG A 86 -1.56 4.96 -8.40
CA ARG A 86 -0.15 4.74 -8.04
C ARG A 86 0.73 5.92 -8.44
N PHE A 87 0.46 6.51 -9.60
CA PHE A 87 1.06 7.78 -10.01
C PHE A 87 0.73 8.89 -9.01
N LEU A 88 -0.54 9.02 -8.62
CA LEU A 88 -1.00 10.02 -7.65
C LEU A 88 -0.26 9.91 -6.31
N GLY A 89 -0.14 8.70 -5.75
CA GLY A 89 0.59 8.47 -4.50
C GLY A 89 2.08 8.81 -4.61
N GLY A 90 2.73 8.37 -5.69
CA GLY A 90 4.12 8.70 -5.98
C GLY A 90 4.36 10.21 -6.14
N LEU A 91 3.49 10.88 -6.90
CA LEU A 91 3.55 12.33 -7.08
C LEU A 91 3.28 13.08 -5.76
N GLY A 92 2.33 12.62 -4.95
CA GLY A 92 2.09 13.13 -3.61
C GLY A 92 3.33 13.07 -2.71
N HIS A 93 4.05 11.95 -2.71
CA HIS A 93 5.32 11.82 -1.98
C HIS A 93 6.41 12.78 -2.47
N LEU A 94 6.54 12.98 -3.78
CA LEU A 94 7.50 13.92 -4.36
C LEU A 94 7.14 15.38 -4.01
N ILE A 95 5.87 15.77 -4.11
CA ILE A 95 5.39 17.10 -3.73
C ILE A 95 5.65 17.36 -2.24
N ALA A 96 5.37 16.39 -1.37
CA ALA A 96 5.67 16.48 0.05
C ALA A 96 7.19 16.63 0.32
N ALA A 97 8.03 16.09 -0.56
CA ALA A 97 9.48 16.24 -0.52
C ALA A 97 10.00 17.54 -1.17
N GLY A 98 9.13 18.41 -1.71
CA GLY A 98 9.51 19.63 -2.39
C GLY A 98 9.94 19.45 -3.86
N ARG A 99 9.62 18.31 -4.47
CA ARG A 99 9.92 17.97 -5.87
C ARG A 99 8.65 17.92 -6.72
N CYS A 100 8.81 17.96 -8.05
CA CYS A 100 7.70 17.93 -9.02
C CYS A 100 6.61 18.99 -8.74
N LEU A 101 7.01 20.17 -8.25
CA LEU A 101 6.07 21.24 -7.90
C LEU A 101 5.36 21.82 -9.14
N ASP A 102 5.94 21.63 -10.31
CA ASP A 102 5.35 21.91 -11.63
C ASP A 102 4.08 21.07 -11.90
N LEU A 103 3.89 19.95 -11.19
CA LEU A 103 2.77 19.01 -11.39
C LEU A 103 1.70 19.09 -10.29
N VAL A 104 1.72 20.12 -9.43
CA VAL A 104 0.76 20.23 -8.31
C VAL A 104 -0.68 20.30 -8.79
N GLU A 105 -1.00 21.12 -9.79
CA GLU A 105 -2.37 21.22 -10.32
C GLU A 105 -2.85 19.91 -10.95
N THR A 106 -1.97 19.19 -11.66
CA THR A 106 -2.25 17.85 -12.17
C THR A 106 -2.57 16.88 -11.03
N CYS A 107 -1.79 16.91 -9.95
CA CYS A 107 -2.04 16.08 -8.76
C CYS A 107 -3.41 16.39 -8.14
N ILE A 108 -3.77 17.68 -8.03
CA ILE A 108 -5.07 18.15 -7.54
C ILE A 108 -6.22 17.64 -8.41
N GLN A 109 -6.11 17.76 -9.74
CA GLN A 109 -7.15 17.32 -10.67
C GLN A 109 -7.44 15.82 -10.54
N ILE A 110 -6.38 15.00 -10.53
CA ILE A 110 -6.50 13.54 -10.38
C ILE A 110 -7.09 13.19 -9.02
N TYR A 111 -6.62 13.85 -7.95
CA TYR A 111 -7.13 13.64 -6.61
C TYR A 111 -8.64 13.96 -6.50
N GLU A 112 -9.08 15.10 -7.03
CA GLU A 112 -10.49 15.52 -7.00
C GLU A 112 -11.40 14.61 -7.84
N GLU A 113 -10.90 14.09 -8.95
CA GLU A 113 -11.62 13.08 -9.73
C GLU A 113 -11.78 11.79 -8.92
N ARG A 114 -10.72 11.29 -8.29
CA ARG A 114 -10.76 10.03 -7.53
C ARG A 114 -11.67 10.08 -6.32
N LEU A 115 -11.80 11.23 -5.67
CA LEU A 115 -12.75 11.41 -4.57
C LEU A 115 -14.21 11.09 -4.95
N LEU A 116 -14.60 11.28 -6.21
CA LEU A 116 -15.96 10.98 -6.67
C LEU A 116 -16.25 9.48 -6.80
N HIS A 117 -15.18 8.70 -6.88
CA HIS A 117 -15.22 7.27 -7.14
C HIS A 117 -14.93 6.46 -5.88
N LEU A 118 -14.78 7.13 -4.73
CA LEU A 118 -14.40 6.52 -3.46
C LEU A 118 -15.45 5.51 -2.96
N ASP A 119 -16.73 5.74 -3.23
CA ASP A 119 -17.82 4.85 -2.82
C ASP A 119 -18.17 3.79 -3.88
N GLN A 120 -17.42 3.70 -4.96
CA GLN A 120 -17.71 2.80 -6.09
C GLN A 120 -17.03 1.45 -5.91
N VAL A 121 -17.68 0.52 -5.23
CA VAL A 121 -17.15 -0.82 -4.91
C VAL A 121 -16.65 -1.62 -6.12
N GLN A 122 -17.26 -1.45 -7.29
CA GLN A 122 -16.84 -2.10 -8.53
C GLN A 122 -15.42 -1.69 -8.98
N LEU A 123 -14.88 -0.61 -8.42
CA LEU A 123 -13.53 -0.10 -8.70
C LEU A 123 -12.49 -0.53 -7.67
N ALA A 124 -12.90 -1.35 -6.69
CA ALA A 124 -12.07 -1.85 -5.61
C ALA A 124 -11.21 -0.73 -4.95
N PRO A 125 -11.86 0.29 -4.36
CA PRO A 125 -11.18 1.47 -3.85
C PRO A 125 -10.08 1.18 -2.83
N GLU A 126 -10.18 0.06 -2.10
CA GLU A 126 -9.16 -0.38 -1.14
C GLU A 126 -7.74 -0.39 -1.72
N PHE A 127 -7.58 -0.72 -3.01
CA PHE A 127 -6.27 -0.77 -3.68
C PHE A 127 -5.55 0.58 -3.76
N TRP A 128 -6.28 1.69 -3.62
CA TRP A 128 -5.76 3.02 -3.90
C TRP A 128 -6.09 4.07 -2.83
N VAL A 129 -6.96 3.78 -1.85
CA VAL A 129 -7.22 4.71 -0.74
C VAL A 129 -5.95 5.15 -0.02
N LYS A 130 -4.98 4.26 0.20
CA LYS A 130 -3.70 4.63 0.79
C LYS A 130 -2.95 5.70 -0.03
N GLU A 131 -2.95 5.56 -1.36
CA GLU A 131 -2.28 6.51 -2.26
C GLU A 131 -2.97 7.88 -2.22
N MET A 132 -4.30 7.88 -2.16
CA MET A 132 -5.10 9.08 -1.94
C MET A 132 -4.78 9.77 -0.61
N VAL A 133 -4.59 9.02 0.49
CA VAL A 133 -4.22 9.59 1.79
C VAL A 133 -2.86 10.31 1.71
N TYR A 134 -1.88 9.73 1.02
CA TYR A 134 -0.58 10.38 0.84
C TYR A 134 -0.68 11.65 0.00
N ALA A 135 -1.45 11.62 -1.08
CA ALA A 135 -1.71 12.81 -1.89
C ALA A 135 -2.45 13.90 -1.09
N HIS A 136 -3.46 13.54 -0.30
CA HIS A 136 -4.15 14.49 0.58
C HIS A 136 -3.18 15.19 1.52
N ALA A 137 -2.33 14.41 2.21
CA ALA A 137 -1.36 14.96 3.15
C ALA A 137 -0.36 15.92 2.47
N ALA A 138 -0.01 15.68 1.21
CA ALA A 138 0.86 16.54 0.43
C ALA A 138 0.15 17.82 -0.06
N LEU A 139 -1.15 17.76 -0.37
CA LEU A 139 -1.89 18.81 -1.05
C LEU A 139 -2.71 19.72 -0.13
N ARG A 140 -3.12 19.27 1.06
CA ARG A 140 -4.07 19.99 1.93
C ARG A 140 -3.68 21.44 2.27
N ASP A 141 -2.38 21.71 2.36
CA ASP A 141 -1.82 23.03 2.68
C ASP A 141 -1.47 23.86 1.42
N ARG A 142 -1.80 23.32 0.23
CA ARG A 142 -1.54 23.91 -1.09
C ARG A 142 -2.81 24.29 -1.85
N VAL A 143 -3.98 24.01 -1.28
CA VAL A 143 -5.28 24.34 -1.86
C VAL A 143 -6.03 25.34 -1.01
N SER A 144 -7.06 25.97 -1.57
CA SER A 144 -7.91 26.89 -0.81
C SER A 144 -8.64 26.16 0.32
N GLU A 145 -9.02 26.91 1.34
CA GLU A 145 -9.80 26.41 2.49
C GLU A 145 -11.07 25.69 2.02
N GLU A 146 -11.78 26.27 1.05
CA GLU A 146 -13.02 25.72 0.51
C GLU A 146 -12.79 24.40 -0.22
N ARG A 147 -11.67 24.26 -0.95
CA ARG A 147 -11.29 22.98 -1.57
C ARG A 147 -10.99 21.94 -0.49
N ARG A 148 -10.20 22.30 0.52
CA ARG A 148 -9.83 21.39 1.61
C ARG A 148 -11.06 20.87 2.36
N GLN A 149 -11.99 21.76 2.72
CA GLN A 149 -13.22 21.38 3.43
C GLN A 149 -14.08 20.39 2.64
N ARG A 150 -14.23 20.58 1.32
CA ARG A 150 -14.94 19.62 0.46
C ARG A 150 -14.26 18.25 0.45
N TRP A 151 -12.94 18.20 0.45
CA TRP A 151 -12.19 16.94 0.48
C TRP A 151 -12.34 16.22 1.82
N GLU A 152 -12.24 16.95 2.92
CA GLU A 152 -12.43 16.41 4.27
C GLU A 152 -13.87 15.91 4.48
N GLU A 153 -14.86 16.60 3.91
CA GLU A 153 -16.25 16.14 3.90
C GLU A 153 -16.42 14.83 3.11
N ALA A 154 -15.79 14.71 1.93
CA ALA A 154 -15.81 13.46 1.16
C ALA A 154 -15.23 12.29 1.97
N TRP A 155 -14.10 12.50 2.65
CA TRP A 155 -13.51 11.48 3.54
C TRP A 155 -14.39 11.12 4.73
N ARG A 156 -15.06 12.11 5.33
CA ARG A 156 -15.98 11.90 6.45
C ARG A 156 -17.21 11.09 6.04
N ASN A 157 -17.69 11.28 4.81
CA ASN A 157 -18.88 10.61 4.29
C ASN A 157 -18.60 9.22 3.70
N HIS A 158 -17.32 8.90 3.46
CA HIS A 158 -16.93 7.59 2.93
C HIS A 158 -17.13 6.47 3.95
N ASP A 159 -17.98 5.50 3.59
CA ASP A 159 -18.21 4.30 4.39
C ASP A 159 -17.48 3.08 3.79
N PRO A 160 -16.36 2.65 4.41
CA PRO A 160 -15.57 1.54 3.90
C PRO A 160 -16.29 0.18 3.93
N TRP A 161 -17.36 0.02 4.72
CA TRP A 161 -18.14 -1.23 4.77
C TRP A 161 -19.02 -1.46 3.55
N THR A 162 -19.35 -0.40 2.83
CA THR A 162 -20.16 -0.47 1.61
C THR A 162 -19.34 -0.23 0.34
N SER A 163 -18.20 0.46 0.46
CA SER A 163 -17.34 0.80 -0.67
C SER A 163 -16.22 -0.22 -0.94
N TYR A 164 -15.77 -1.01 0.02
CA TYR A 164 -14.71 -2.01 -0.22
C TYR A 164 -15.25 -3.38 -0.60
N VAL A 165 -14.61 -4.01 -1.58
CA VAL A 165 -14.89 -5.40 -1.94
C VAL A 165 -14.53 -6.31 -0.77
N ALA A 166 -13.41 -6.03 -0.10
CA ALA A 166 -12.94 -6.82 1.04
C ALA A 166 -13.84 -6.76 2.28
N ALA A 167 -14.72 -5.76 2.40
CA ALA A 167 -15.63 -5.57 3.54
C ALA A 167 -17.09 -5.95 3.22
N LYS A 168 -17.37 -6.28 1.95
CA LYS A 168 -18.70 -6.63 1.46
C LYS A 168 -19.24 -7.84 2.22
N GLU A 169 -20.52 -7.80 2.59
CA GLU A 169 -21.20 -8.78 3.46
C GLU A 169 -20.84 -8.69 4.96
N GLY A 170 -20.17 -7.63 5.40
CA GLY A 170 -19.88 -7.40 6.83
C GLY A 170 -18.77 -8.31 7.38
N VAL A 171 -18.05 -9.00 6.50
CA VAL A 171 -16.87 -9.78 6.82
C VAL A 171 -15.69 -9.10 6.16
N VAL A 172 -14.61 -8.88 6.91
CA VAL A 172 -13.34 -8.52 6.28
C VAL A 172 -12.71 -9.80 5.76
N GLY A 173 -12.67 -9.98 4.44
CA GLY A 173 -12.10 -11.16 3.82
C GLY A 173 -12.28 -11.26 2.31
N ASN A 174 -11.15 -11.25 1.58
CA ASN A 174 -11.05 -11.57 0.16
C ASN A 174 -9.56 -11.81 -0.17
N TYR A 175 -8.96 -12.84 0.40
CA TYR A 175 -7.52 -13.14 0.25
C TYR A 175 -6.66 -11.89 0.53
N ASN A 176 -5.68 -11.59 -0.33
CA ASN A 176 -4.82 -10.41 -0.19
C ASN A 176 -5.55 -9.06 -0.25
N LEU A 177 -6.76 -8.93 -0.81
CA LEU A 177 -7.46 -7.64 -0.90
C LEU A 177 -7.65 -7.01 0.49
N ALA A 178 -7.86 -7.83 1.52
CA ALA A 178 -8.06 -7.38 2.89
C ALA A 178 -6.88 -6.52 3.41
N VAL A 179 -5.66 -6.76 2.93
CA VAL A 179 -4.49 -6.00 3.40
C VAL A 179 -4.47 -4.57 2.86
N PHE A 180 -5.11 -4.32 1.72
CA PHE A 180 -5.22 -2.99 1.15
C PHE A 180 -6.26 -2.15 1.91
N ALA A 181 -7.41 -2.75 2.25
CA ALA A 181 -8.42 -2.11 3.10
C ALA A 181 -7.83 -1.77 4.48
N LEU A 182 -7.08 -2.71 5.07
CA LEU A 182 -6.31 -2.49 6.31
C LEU A 182 -5.40 -1.27 6.22
N ALA A 183 -4.55 -1.22 5.18
CA ALA A 183 -3.58 -0.14 5.04
C ALA A 183 -4.29 1.20 4.83
N GLY A 184 -5.29 1.25 3.93
CA GLY A 184 -6.09 2.45 3.67
C GLY A 184 -6.72 3.02 4.94
N GLU A 185 -7.45 2.21 5.70
CA GLU A 185 -8.13 2.68 6.91
C GLU A 185 -7.16 3.06 8.03
N PHE A 186 -6.06 2.31 8.21
CA PHE A 186 -5.01 2.71 9.16
C PHE A 186 -4.41 4.08 8.81
N PHE A 187 -4.09 4.30 7.53
CA PHE A 187 -3.49 5.56 7.10
C PHE A 187 -4.50 6.72 7.18
N LYS A 188 -5.78 6.51 6.85
CA LYS A 188 -6.80 7.54 7.09
C LYS A 188 -6.82 7.96 8.56
N GLN A 189 -6.83 7.00 9.51
CA GLN A 189 -6.80 7.32 10.95
C GLN A 189 -5.56 8.12 11.31
N ARG A 190 -4.40 7.68 10.83
CA ARG A 190 -3.11 8.31 11.12
C ARG A 190 -3.02 9.75 10.63
N TYR A 191 -3.70 10.08 9.54
CA TYR A 191 -3.72 11.40 8.92
C TYR A 191 -4.96 12.23 9.24
N GLY A 192 -5.89 11.72 10.08
CA GLY A 192 -7.08 12.45 10.52
C GLY A 192 -8.20 12.52 9.48
N LEU A 193 -8.25 11.59 8.52
CA LEU A 193 -9.24 11.55 7.43
C LEU A 193 -10.41 10.59 7.73
N GLY A 194 -10.73 10.42 9.01
CA GLY A 194 -11.56 9.31 9.48
C GLY A 194 -10.82 7.99 9.38
N GLY A 195 -11.53 6.87 9.49
CA GLY A 195 -10.98 5.54 9.26
C GLY A 195 -11.48 4.50 10.25
N ASP A 196 -11.71 3.29 9.77
CA ASP A 196 -12.42 2.25 10.53
C ASP A 196 -11.47 1.24 11.20
N GLY A 197 -11.39 1.27 12.53
CA GLY A 197 -10.55 0.36 13.32
C GLY A 197 -11.08 -1.08 13.32
N GLY A 198 -12.38 -1.28 13.09
CA GLY A 198 -13.00 -2.58 12.92
C GLY A 198 -12.50 -3.27 11.64
N ILE A 199 -12.35 -2.53 10.54
CA ILE A 199 -11.74 -3.02 9.30
C ILE A 199 -10.26 -3.36 9.52
N VAL A 200 -9.50 -2.48 10.17
CA VAL A 200 -8.07 -2.72 10.45
C VAL A 200 -7.89 -4.01 11.26
N GLY A 201 -8.57 -4.13 12.40
CA GLY A 201 -8.49 -5.32 13.25
C GLY A 201 -9.06 -6.58 12.58
N GLY A 202 -10.18 -6.43 11.87
CA GLY A 202 -10.84 -7.53 11.13
C GLY A 202 -9.95 -8.11 10.04
N ALA A 203 -9.30 -7.25 9.25
CA ALA A 203 -8.35 -7.66 8.20
C ALA A 203 -7.15 -8.40 8.78
N ILE A 204 -6.56 -7.89 9.87
CA ILE A 204 -5.43 -8.56 10.53
C ILE A 204 -5.83 -9.98 10.95
N ARG A 205 -6.98 -10.13 11.62
CA ARG A 205 -7.49 -11.44 12.05
C ARG A 205 -7.78 -12.37 10.88
N TYR A 206 -8.36 -11.85 9.80
CA TYR A 206 -8.62 -12.61 8.61
C TYR A 206 -7.32 -13.15 7.99
N LEU A 207 -6.37 -12.25 7.71
CA LEU A 207 -5.09 -12.58 7.07
C LEU A 207 -4.24 -13.52 7.91
N ALA A 208 -4.28 -13.38 9.24
CA ALA A 208 -3.47 -14.20 10.15
C ALA A 208 -3.71 -15.71 10.01
N ARG A 209 -4.89 -16.12 9.54
CA ARG A 209 -5.25 -17.53 9.31
C ARG A 209 -4.41 -18.18 8.20
N ASP A 210 -3.93 -17.37 7.27
CA ASP A 210 -3.21 -17.81 6.07
C ASP A 210 -1.71 -17.56 6.18
N PHE A 211 -1.22 -17.11 7.35
CA PHE A 211 0.21 -17.04 7.61
C PHE A 211 0.77 -18.37 8.10
N THR A 212 1.92 -18.74 7.54
CA THR A 212 2.68 -19.92 7.97
C THR A 212 3.57 -19.62 9.19
N PRO A 213 4.06 -20.66 9.89
CA PRO A 213 5.08 -20.49 10.94
C PRO A 213 6.38 -19.81 10.48
N TRP A 214 6.65 -19.79 9.17
CA TRP A 214 7.79 -19.09 8.56
C TRP A 214 7.56 -17.60 8.33
N GLY A 215 6.37 -17.08 8.67
CA GLY A 215 6.01 -15.69 8.39
C GLY A 215 5.67 -15.42 6.93
N MET A 216 5.33 -16.45 6.16
CA MET A 216 4.88 -16.31 4.78
C MET A 216 3.36 -16.37 4.69
N TYR A 217 2.75 -15.47 3.92
CA TYR A 217 1.32 -15.43 3.63
C TYR A 217 0.96 -16.35 2.46
N ARG A 218 -0.19 -17.02 2.58
CA ARG A 218 -0.71 -18.00 1.62
C ARG A 218 -1.96 -17.49 0.92
N ASP A 219 -1.75 -16.82 -0.21
CA ASP A 219 -2.83 -16.54 -1.17
C ASP A 219 -3.16 -17.82 -1.97
N PRO A 220 -4.36 -18.00 -2.56
CA PRO A 220 -4.62 -19.06 -3.52
C PRO A 220 -3.48 -19.31 -4.52
N SER A 221 -3.05 -20.58 -4.59
CA SER A 221 -1.90 -21.05 -5.40
C SER A 221 -0.52 -20.55 -4.92
N ASP A 222 -0.42 -19.98 -3.73
CA ASP A 222 0.79 -19.56 -3.04
C ASP A 222 1.79 -18.71 -3.90
N PRO A 223 1.34 -17.68 -4.67
CA PRO A 223 2.25 -16.76 -5.37
C PRO A 223 3.07 -15.90 -4.39
N MET A 224 4.37 -15.82 -4.60
CA MET A 224 5.28 -15.04 -3.76
C MET A 224 4.98 -13.54 -3.81
N THR A 225 4.49 -13.05 -4.95
CA THR A 225 4.12 -11.64 -5.12
C THR A 225 3.07 -11.20 -4.09
N TYR A 226 2.09 -12.05 -3.77
CA TYR A 226 1.06 -11.71 -2.79
C TYR A 226 1.55 -11.87 -1.35
N ASP A 227 2.48 -12.80 -1.08
CA ASP A 227 3.22 -12.82 0.17
C ASP A 227 3.94 -11.49 0.44
N LEU A 228 4.71 -11.02 -0.55
CA LEU A 228 5.46 -9.78 -0.45
C LEU A 228 4.55 -8.57 -0.26
N VAL A 229 3.45 -8.48 -1.02
CA VAL A 229 2.51 -7.36 -0.94
C VAL A 229 1.83 -7.30 0.43
N VAL A 230 1.37 -8.42 0.96
CA VAL A 230 0.70 -8.47 2.28
C VAL A 230 1.67 -8.08 3.38
N LYS A 231 2.88 -8.65 3.38
CA LYS A 231 3.92 -8.27 4.34
C LYS A 231 4.34 -6.82 4.20
N GLN A 232 4.45 -6.28 2.99
CA GLN A 232 4.79 -4.88 2.77
C GLN A 232 3.76 -3.97 3.43
N GLN A 233 2.45 -4.21 3.25
CA GLN A 233 1.42 -3.37 3.88
C GLN A 233 1.44 -3.49 5.42
N LEU A 234 1.63 -4.71 5.96
CA LEU A 234 1.76 -4.91 7.41
C LEU A 234 2.98 -4.19 7.98
N ASP A 235 4.14 -4.30 7.32
CA ASP A 235 5.36 -3.63 7.75
C ASP A 235 5.24 -2.10 7.63
N MET A 236 4.53 -1.59 6.61
CA MET A 236 4.24 -0.18 6.47
C MET A 236 3.43 0.37 7.66
N ILE A 237 2.38 -0.32 8.10
CA ILE A 237 1.60 0.14 9.25
C ILE A 237 2.39 0.03 10.56
N ARG A 238 3.20 -1.03 10.71
CA ARG A 238 4.11 -1.23 11.84
C ARG A 238 5.11 -0.09 11.94
N HIS A 239 5.82 0.21 10.85
CA HIS A 239 6.78 1.30 10.77
C HIS A 239 6.15 2.68 11.03
N ARG A 240 4.85 2.82 10.74
CA ARG A 240 4.08 4.05 10.94
C ARG A 240 3.39 4.13 12.30
N GLY A 241 3.70 3.21 13.19
CA GLY A 241 3.33 3.27 14.60
C GLY A 241 1.99 2.61 14.93
N TYR A 242 1.59 1.56 14.20
CA TYR A 242 0.47 0.73 14.64
C TYR A 242 0.74 0.18 16.05
N ALA A 243 -0.12 0.56 17.00
CA ALA A 243 -0.03 0.18 18.42
C ALA A 243 -1.32 -0.51 18.91
N GLY A 244 -2.10 -1.10 17.99
CA GLY A 244 -3.33 -1.81 18.33
C GLY A 244 -3.07 -3.20 18.92
N GLU A 245 -4.15 -3.94 19.19
CA GLU A 245 -4.14 -5.25 19.86
C GLU A 245 -3.26 -6.31 19.19
N HIS A 246 -2.93 -6.16 17.91
CA HIS A 246 -2.15 -7.14 17.15
C HIS A 246 -0.70 -6.70 16.88
N ALA A 247 -0.20 -5.64 17.53
CA ALA A 247 1.11 -5.08 17.23
C ALA A 247 2.26 -6.09 17.42
N GLY A 248 2.22 -6.88 18.50
CA GLY A 248 3.23 -7.92 18.74
C GLY A 248 3.20 -9.04 17.70
N TRP A 249 2.00 -9.44 17.23
CA TRP A 249 1.87 -10.40 16.15
C TRP A 249 2.42 -9.87 14.83
N ILE A 250 2.11 -8.61 14.47
CA ILE A 250 2.62 -7.98 13.25
C ILE A 250 4.15 -7.90 13.28
N ASP A 251 4.73 -7.48 14.40
CA ASP A 251 6.19 -7.35 14.51
C ASP A 251 6.89 -8.70 14.30
N GLU A 252 6.42 -9.75 14.98
CA GLU A 252 7.00 -11.07 14.87
C GLU A 252 6.78 -11.71 13.49
N ILE A 253 5.59 -11.59 12.89
CA ILE A 253 5.32 -12.19 11.58
C ILE A 253 6.12 -11.49 10.46
N CYS A 254 6.27 -10.15 10.54
CA CYS A 254 7.10 -9.40 9.60
C CYS A 254 8.57 -9.78 9.76
N ARG A 255 9.06 -9.93 10.99
CA ARG A 255 10.44 -10.39 11.26
C ARG A 255 10.70 -11.77 10.66
N ARG A 256 9.84 -12.74 10.93
CA ARG A 256 9.95 -14.10 10.35
C ARG A 256 9.91 -14.08 8.84
N GLY A 257 8.95 -13.35 8.27
CA GLY A 257 8.76 -13.24 6.84
C GLY A 257 9.96 -12.58 6.14
N ALA A 258 10.59 -11.59 6.76
CA ALA A 258 11.80 -10.95 6.24
C ALA A 258 12.99 -11.93 6.20
N ILE A 259 13.22 -12.69 7.29
CA ILE A 259 14.30 -13.68 7.34
C ILE A 259 14.04 -14.82 6.35
N SER A 260 12.81 -15.32 6.28
CA SER A 260 12.44 -16.38 5.32
C SER A 260 12.65 -15.91 3.88
N SER A 261 12.20 -14.70 3.53
CA SER A 261 12.44 -14.13 2.19
C SER A 261 13.92 -13.95 1.88
N LEU A 262 14.72 -13.50 2.85
CA LEU A 262 16.17 -13.38 2.69
C LEU A 262 16.84 -14.73 2.39
N LEU A 263 16.46 -15.78 3.12
CA LEU A 263 17.00 -17.13 2.92
C LEU A 263 16.54 -17.80 1.61
N MET A 264 15.43 -17.35 1.02
CA MET A 264 14.93 -17.82 -0.28
C MET A 264 15.49 -17.04 -1.48
N GLN A 265 16.06 -15.86 -1.25
CA GLN A 265 16.54 -15.00 -2.31
C GLN A 265 17.79 -15.60 -2.97
N SER A 266 17.85 -15.57 -4.31
CA SER A 266 19.04 -15.95 -5.06
C SER A 266 20.18 -14.97 -4.80
N SER A 267 21.41 -15.36 -5.15
CA SER A 267 22.58 -14.47 -5.09
C SER A 267 22.47 -13.23 -6.00
N THR A 268 21.53 -13.22 -6.95
CA THR A 268 21.25 -12.10 -7.85
C THR A 268 20.03 -11.28 -7.42
N GLY A 269 19.49 -11.53 -6.23
CA GLY A 269 18.34 -10.80 -5.69
C GLY A 269 16.98 -11.30 -6.20
N GLN A 270 16.95 -12.39 -6.98
CA GLN A 270 15.71 -12.96 -7.50
C GLN A 270 15.00 -13.78 -6.42
N MET A 271 13.68 -13.75 -6.43
CA MET A 271 12.86 -14.62 -5.59
C MET A 271 12.05 -15.58 -6.46
N PRO A 272 11.67 -16.76 -5.95
CA PRO A 272 10.68 -17.60 -6.61
C PRO A 272 9.41 -16.78 -6.87
N PHE A 273 8.92 -16.77 -8.11
CA PHE A 273 7.71 -16.00 -8.44
C PHE A 273 6.45 -16.71 -7.90
N GLY A 274 6.32 -18.02 -8.15
CA GLY A 274 5.16 -18.83 -7.78
C GLY A 274 3.84 -18.36 -8.42
N GLY A 275 2.80 -19.19 -8.40
CA GLY A 275 1.46 -18.82 -8.86
C GLY A 275 1.20 -18.88 -10.37
N ARG A 276 0.07 -18.30 -10.79
CA ARG A 276 -0.56 -18.41 -12.12
C ARG A 276 0.24 -17.79 -13.26
#